data_AF-A0A401Q829-F1
#
_entry.id   AF-A0A401Q829-F1
#
_cell.length_a   1.000
_cell.length_b   1.000
_cell.length_c   1.000
_cell.angle_alpha   90.00
_cell.angle_beta   90.00
_cell.angle_gamma   90.00
#
_symmetry.space_group_name_H-M   'P 1'
#
loop_
_entity.id
_entity.type
_entity.pdbx_description
1 polymer ?
#
loop_
_entity_poly.entity_id
_entity_poly.type
_entity_poly.pdbx_seq_one_letter_code
_entity_poly.pdbx_strand_id
1 'polypeptide(L)'
;EFDVKKEENTEQRLEVMAAVPHHRFFHKTYDNDIAVLVLKNPMQFNKNVVPICLPQREFAETVLMKMPDALVSGWGRIFDHGMTANKLQRLKVPYVDRTKCIESSKYPVSQNMFCAGYKDESKDACQGDSGGPHVTKHKNTWFLTGVVSWGEGCGQKGKYGIYTKVARYIKWLKMVMREMAPNSNRNISSTIQK
;
A
#
# COMPACT_ATOMS: atom_id res chain seq x y z
N GLU A 1 1.44 -1.31 -20.46
CA GLU A 1 1.46 -0.79 -19.08
C GLU A 1 1.21 0.70 -19.16
N PHE A 2 0.35 1.25 -18.29
CA PHE A 2 -0.17 2.63 -18.35
C PHE A 2 0.96 3.67 -18.36
N ASP A 3 0.90 4.65 -19.27
CA ASP A 3 1.92 5.69 -19.47
C ASP A 3 1.38 7.07 -19.04
N VAL A 4 1.94 7.65 -17.96
CA VAL A 4 1.44 8.92 -17.39
C VAL A 4 1.58 10.13 -18.31
N LYS A 5 2.37 10.02 -19.39
CA LYS A 5 2.57 11.10 -20.37
C LYS A 5 1.66 10.98 -21.59
N LYS A 6 0.85 9.92 -21.68
CA LYS A 6 -0.05 9.69 -22.80
C LYS A 6 -1.48 9.60 -22.28
N GLU A 7 -2.40 10.14 -23.07
CA GLU A 7 -3.82 9.92 -22.86
C GLU A 7 -4.24 8.69 -23.67
N GLU A 8 -4.55 7.60 -22.97
CA GLU A 8 -4.90 6.30 -23.55
C GLU A 8 -6.43 6.09 -23.60
N ASN A 9 -7.22 7.07 -23.14
CA ASN A 9 -8.68 7.05 -23.03
C ASN A 9 -9.26 5.89 -22.21
N THR A 10 -8.45 5.29 -21.33
CA THR A 10 -8.86 4.23 -20.38
C THR A 10 -8.81 4.69 -18.92
N GLU A 11 -8.26 5.88 -18.69
CA GLU A 11 -8.04 6.53 -17.41
C GLU A 11 -9.33 7.16 -16.88
N GLN A 12 -9.43 7.23 -15.54
CA GLN A 12 -10.46 8.01 -14.87
C GLN A 12 -9.79 8.98 -13.91
N ARG A 13 -10.01 10.28 -14.12
CA ARG A 13 -9.56 11.34 -13.19
C ARG A 13 -10.70 11.61 -12.22
N LEU A 14 -10.46 11.37 -10.94
CA LEU A 14 -11.48 11.40 -9.89
C LEU A 14 -11.09 12.40 -8.80
N GLU A 15 -12.05 13.21 -8.37
CA GLU A 15 -11.85 14.16 -7.27
C GLU A 15 -11.84 13.41 -5.93
N VAL A 16 -10.83 13.69 -5.10
CA VAL A 16 -10.76 13.20 -3.72
C VAL A 16 -11.57 14.15 -2.85
N MET A 17 -12.63 13.63 -2.22
CA MET A 17 -13.47 14.37 -1.28
C MET A 17 -12.80 14.49 0.10
N ALA A 18 -12.16 13.41 0.57
CA ALA A 18 -11.51 13.39 1.86
C ALA A 18 -10.31 12.44 1.89
N ALA A 19 -9.31 12.78 2.71
CA ALA A 19 -8.22 11.89 3.07
C ALA A 19 -8.31 11.57 4.57
N VAL A 20 -8.35 10.29 4.91
CA VAL A 20 -8.51 9.80 6.29
C VAL A 20 -7.23 9.07 6.69
N PRO A 21 -6.21 9.78 7.22
CA PRO A 21 -5.01 9.14 7.75
C PRO A 21 -5.33 8.39 9.04
N HIS A 22 -4.56 7.35 9.33
CA HIS A 22 -4.69 6.65 10.61
C HIS A 22 -4.33 7.60 11.77
N HIS A 23 -5.20 7.74 12.77
CA HIS A 23 -5.06 8.72 13.85
C HIS A 23 -3.79 8.54 14.73
N ARG A 24 -3.16 7.35 14.67
CA ARG A 24 -1.90 7.01 15.35
C ARG A 24 -0.67 7.10 14.44
N PHE A 25 -0.80 7.72 13.26
CA PHE A 25 0.35 7.94 12.38
C PHE A 25 1.44 8.73 13.12
N PHE A 26 2.66 8.23 13.07
CA PHE A 26 3.80 8.85 13.74
C PHE A 26 4.93 9.15 12.75
N HIS A 27 5.02 10.42 12.35
CA HIS A 27 5.92 10.89 11.29
C HIS A 27 7.40 10.56 11.52
N LYS A 28 7.88 10.48 12.77
CA LYS A 28 9.31 10.23 13.04
C LYS A 28 9.74 8.81 12.69
N THR A 29 8.83 7.85 12.77
CA THR A 29 9.13 6.43 12.52
C THR A 29 8.31 5.84 11.39
N TYR A 30 7.42 6.64 10.78
CA TYR A 30 6.39 6.19 9.84
C TYR A 30 5.50 5.06 10.40
N ASP A 31 5.35 4.96 11.74
CA ASP A 31 4.44 3.98 12.31
C ASP A 31 2.99 4.37 12.02
N ASN A 32 2.17 3.37 11.66
CA ASN A 32 0.80 3.57 11.17
C ASN A 32 0.71 4.45 9.91
N ASP A 33 1.67 4.32 8.99
CA ASP A 33 1.66 4.97 7.69
C ASP A 33 0.63 4.32 6.74
N ILE A 34 -0.64 4.70 6.94
CA ILE A 34 -1.76 4.27 6.11
C ILE A 34 -2.85 5.35 6.11
N ALA A 35 -3.48 5.54 4.96
CA ALA A 35 -4.60 6.44 4.78
C ALA A 35 -5.65 5.83 3.84
N VAL A 36 -6.90 6.28 3.97
CA VAL A 36 -7.97 5.98 3.02
C VAL A 36 -8.34 7.28 2.30
N LEU A 37 -8.33 7.25 0.97
CA LEU A 37 -8.86 8.35 0.16
C LEU A 37 -10.31 8.05 -0.19
N VAL A 38 -11.20 8.99 0.11
CA VAL A 38 -12.62 8.92 -0.21
C VAL A 38 -12.86 9.74 -1.46
N LEU A 39 -13.35 9.09 -2.51
CA LEU A 39 -13.66 9.75 -3.78
C LEU A 39 -15.01 10.46 -3.68
N LYS A 40 -15.13 11.63 -4.31
CA LYS A 40 -16.38 12.39 -4.38
C LYS A 40 -17.45 11.66 -5.18
N ASN A 41 -17.04 11.03 -6.28
CA ASN A 41 -17.88 10.21 -7.14
C ASN A 41 -17.30 8.78 -7.22
N PRO A 42 -18.14 7.74 -7.27
CA PRO A 42 -17.68 6.38 -7.49
C PRO A 42 -16.89 6.23 -8.80
N MET A 43 -15.84 5.42 -8.78
CA MET A 43 -15.14 5.01 -10.01
C MET A 43 -15.99 4.02 -10.80
N GLN A 44 -15.84 4.03 -12.13
CA GLN A 44 -16.51 3.07 -13.01
C GLN A 44 -15.62 1.84 -13.22
N PHE A 45 -16.07 0.66 -12.79
CA PHE A 45 -15.30 -0.56 -13.02
C PHE A 45 -15.35 -1.00 -14.47
N ASN A 46 -14.21 -1.47 -14.97
CA ASN A 46 -14.06 -2.00 -16.31
C ASN A 46 -12.84 -2.95 -16.36
N LYS A 47 -12.43 -3.40 -17.55
CA LYS A 47 -11.30 -4.32 -17.72
C LYS A 47 -9.94 -3.77 -17.23
N ASN A 48 -9.80 -2.44 -17.12
CA ASN A 48 -8.59 -1.74 -16.69
C ASN A 48 -8.71 -1.21 -15.24
N VAL A 49 -9.92 -1.01 -14.73
CA VAL A 49 -10.21 -0.48 -13.39
C VAL A 49 -10.97 -1.53 -12.59
N VAL A 50 -10.25 -2.26 -11.74
CA VAL A 50 -10.80 -3.30 -10.86
C VAL A 50 -10.26 -3.13 -9.44
N PRO A 51 -11.07 -3.41 -8.40
CA PRO A 51 -10.61 -3.33 -7.02
C PRO A 51 -9.70 -4.52 -6.68
N ILE A 52 -8.76 -4.29 -5.76
CA ILE A 52 -7.97 -5.34 -5.12
C ILE A 52 -8.76 -5.97 -3.96
N CYS A 53 -8.59 -7.27 -3.71
CA CYS A 53 -9.25 -7.90 -2.57
C CYS A 53 -8.57 -7.52 -1.25
N LEU A 54 -9.37 -7.11 -0.26
CA LEU A 54 -8.91 -6.94 1.11
C LEU A 54 -9.04 -8.28 1.86
N PRO A 55 -7.94 -8.88 2.38
CA PRO A 55 -8.02 -10.18 3.01
C PRO A 55 -8.61 -10.12 4.42
N GLN A 56 -9.04 -11.29 4.93
CA GLN A 56 -9.19 -11.47 6.39
C GLN A 56 -7.81 -11.46 7.05
N ARG A 57 -7.73 -10.99 8.29
CA ARG A 57 -6.45 -10.83 8.99
C ARG A 57 -5.72 -12.17 9.15
N GLU A 58 -6.43 -13.19 9.61
CA GLU A 58 -5.89 -14.51 9.88
C GLU A 58 -5.36 -15.14 8.59
N PHE A 59 -6.12 -15.03 7.49
CA PHE A 59 -5.70 -15.48 6.16
C PHE A 59 -4.44 -14.74 5.66
N ALA A 60 -4.36 -13.43 5.89
CA ALA A 60 -3.18 -12.64 5.53
C ALA A 60 -1.93 -13.11 6.29
N GLU A 61 -2.02 -13.25 7.61
CA GLU A 61 -0.87 -13.57 8.47
C GLU A 61 -0.44 -15.04 8.37
N THR A 62 -1.38 -15.97 8.16
CA THR A 62 -1.09 -17.41 8.18
C THR A 62 -0.82 -18.02 6.80
N VAL A 63 -1.33 -17.40 5.73
CA VAL A 63 -1.23 -17.93 4.36
C VAL A 63 -0.53 -16.94 3.43
N LEU A 64 -1.08 -15.73 3.24
CA LEU A 64 -0.59 -14.81 2.21
C LEU A 64 0.86 -14.36 2.46
N MET A 65 1.19 -13.97 3.69
CA MET A 65 2.55 -13.52 4.05
C MET A 65 3.58 -14.67 4.13
N LYS A 66 3.17 -15.90 3.85
CA LYS A 66 4.06 -17.07 3.70
C LYS A 66 4.23 -17.51 2.26
N MET A 67 3.58 -16.83 1.31
CA MET A 67 3.81 -17.07 -0.12
C MET A 67 5.24 -16.62 -0.48
N PRO A 68 5.89 -17.24 -1.48
CA PRO A 68 7.28 -16.96 -1.79
C PRO A 68 7.52 -15.51 -2.20
N ASP A 69 6.62 -14.97 -3.04
CA ASP A 69 6.75 -13.62 -3.56
C ASP A 69 5.41 -12.87 -3.57
N ALA A 70 5.53 -11.54 -3.57
CA ALA A 70 4.47 -10.60 -3.86
C ALA A 70 4.86 -9.69 -5.03
N LEU A 71 3.90 -8.93 -5.56
CA LEU A 71 4.15 -7.87 -6.53
C LEU A 71 4.00 -6.50 -5.90
N VAL A 72 4.88 -5.60 -6.28
CA VAL A 72 4.81 -4.17 -6.00
C VAL A 72 4.81 -3.43 -7.33
N SER A 73 4.10 -2.32 -7.43
CA SER A 73 3.99 -1.56 -8.67
C SER A 73 3.82 -0.07 -8.43
N GLY A 74 4.36 0.75 -9.33
CA GLY A 74 4.22 2.20 -9.28
C GLY A 74 5.01 2.93 -10.38
N TRP A 75 5.03 4.25 -10.29
CA TRP A 75 5.74 5.17 -11.21
C TRP A 75 6.85 5.93 -10.50
N GLY A 76 7.32 5.39 -9.37
CA GLY A 76 8.46 5.92 -8.63
C GLY A 76 9.74 5.92 -9.45
N ARG A 77 10.82 6.34 -8.80
CA ARG A 77 12.14 6.41 -9.43
C ARG A 77 12.62 5.02 -9.84
N ILE A 78 13.24 4.93 -11.02
CA ILE A 78 13.72 3.64 -11.56
C ILE A 78 14.98 3.15 -10.81
N PHE A 79 15.72 4.08 -10.20
CA PHE A 79 16.87 3.83 -9.34
C PHE A 79 17.00 4.96 -8.32
N ASP A 80 17.79 4.77 -7.26
CA ASP A 80 17.95 5.77 -6.21
C ASP A 80 18.44 7.10 -6.78
N HIS A 81 17.78 8.20 -6.39
CA HIS A 81 18.01 9.55 -6.94
C HIS A 81 17.82 9.71 -8.48
N GLY A 82 17.27 8.70 -9.15
CA GLY A 82 17.01 8.69 -10.60
C GLY A 82 15.71 9.38 -11.02
N MET A 83 15.39 9.27 -12.31
CA MET A 83 14.11 9.77 -12.86
C MET A 83 12.95 8.84 -12.51
N THR A 84 11.75 9.40 -12.41
CA THR A 84 10.49 8.64 -12.30
C THR A 84 10.16 7.95 -13.61
N ALA A 85 9.49 6.79 -13.52
CA ALA A 85 9.06 6.05 -14.70
C ALA A 85 7.84 6.70 -15.36
N ASN A 86 7.83 6.76 -16.70
CA ASN A 86 6.62 7.20 -17.42
C ASN A 86 5.59 6.05 -17.50
N LYS A 87 6.07 4.82 -17.69
CA LYS A 87 5.24 3.61 -17.75
C LYS A 87 5.20 2.92 -16.39
N LEU A 88 4.05 2.35 -16.03
CA LEU A 88 3.89 1.60 -14.77
C LEU A 88 4.98 0.53 -14.69
N GLN A 89 5.75 0.54 -13.61
CA GLN A 89 6.70 -0.51 -13.31
C GLN A 89 6.07 -1.50 -12.35
N ARG A 90 6.55 -2.74 -12.40
CA ARG A 90 6.23 -3.77 -11.41
C ARG A 90 7.44 -4.61 -11.08
N LEU A 91 7.56 -4.95 -9.81
CA LEU A 91 8.65 -5.76 -9.29
C LEU A 91 8.07 -6.88 -8.43
N LYS A 92 8.63 -8.07 -8.60
CA LYS A 92 8.36 -9.19 -7.70
C LYS A 92 9.34 -9.11 -6.54
N VAL A 93 8.84 -9.20 -5.31
CA VAL A 93 9.67 -9.11 -4.09
C VAL A 93 9.33 -10.25 -3.14
N PRO A 94 10.32 -10.91 -2.53
CA PRO A 94 10.07 -11.92 -1.52
C PRO A 94 9.80 -11.27 -0.16
N TYR A 95 9.02 -11.94 0.67
CA TYR A 95 8.90 -11.57 2.08
C TYR A 95 10.21 -11.82 2.82
N VAL A 96 10.55 -10.94 3.76
CA VAL A 96 11.74 -11.06 4.59
C VAL A 96 11.34 -11.42 6.01
N ASP A 97 12.09 -12.35 6.61
CA ASP A 97 11.92 -12.72 8.00
C ASP A 97 12.02 -11.49 8.93
N ARG A 98 11.19 -11.48 9.98
CA ARG A 98 11.08 -10.31 10.86
C ARG A 98 12.39 -9.99 11.57
N THR A 99 13.15 -10.99 12.00
CA THR A 99 14.43 -10.78 12.69
C THR A 99 15.43 -10.14 11.73
N LYS A 100 15.58 -10.71 10.53
CA LYS A 100 16.44 -10.15 9.48
C LYS A 100 16.05 -8.73 9.08
N CYS A 101 14.75 -8.46 9.01
CA CYS A 101 14.18 -7.16 8.70
C CYS A 101 14.62 -6.10 9.73
N ILE A 102 14.45 -6.40 11.03
CA ILE A 102 14.83 -5.50 12.11
C ILE A 102 16.34 -5.28 12.14
N GLU A 103 17.13 -6.36 12.03
CA GLU A 103 18.60 -6.30 12.02
C GLU A 103 19.16 -5.51 10.83
N SER A 104 18.46 -5.54 9.70
CA SER A 104 18.88 -4.80 8.51
C SER A 104 18.67 -3.31 8.62
N SER A 105 17.80 -2.83 9.52
CA SER A 105 17.37 -1.44 9.56
C SER A 105 18.07 -0.64 10.66
N LYS A 106 18.49 0.59 10.36
CA LYS A 106 18.98 1.54 11.39
C LYS A 106 17.83 2.13 12.22
N TYR A 107 16.62 2.10 11.67
CA TYR A 107 15.43 2.68 12.28
C TYR A 107 14.50 1.59 12.84
N PRO A 108 13.72 1.88 13.89
CA PRO A 108 12.80 0.89 14.46
C PRO A 108 11.75 0.40 13.45
N VAL A 109 11.66 -0.92 13.27
CA VAL A 109 10.60 -1.56 12.47
C VAL A 109 9.53 -2.14 13.39
N SER A 110 8.38 -1.47 13.45
CA SER A 110 7.29 -1.84 14.38
C SER A 110 6.59 -3.16 13.98
N GLN A 111 5.65 -3.62 14.80
CA GLN A 111 4.79 -4.77 14.47
C GLN A 111 3.72 -4.43 13.41
N ASN A 112 3.58 -3.16 13.07
CA ASN A 112 2.70 -2.68 12.02
C ASN A 112 3.36 -2.63 10.64
N MET A 113 4.61 -3.06 10.56
CA MET A 113 5.42 -3.05 9.35
C MET A 113 5.95 -4.45 9.04
N PHE A 114 6.38 -4.64 7.80
CA PHE A 114 7.19 -5.79 7.37
C PHE A 114 8.16 -5.37 6.27
N CYS A 115 9.23 -6.16 6.09
CA CYS A 115 10.18 -5.98 4.99
C CYS A 115 9.83 -6.92 3.83
N ALA A 116 10.05 -6.44 2.61
CA ALA A 116 10.10 -7.28 1.42
C ALA A 116 11.17 -6.77 0.46
N GLY A 117 11.81 -7.67 -0.28
CA GLY A 117 12.85 -7.32 -1.23
C GLY A 117 14.07 -8.25 -1.15
N TYR A 118 15.06 -7.93 -1.97
CA TYR A 118 16.28 -8.73 -2.11
C TYR A 118 17.42 -8.11 -1.33
N LYS A 119 18.17 -8.92 -0.59
CA LYS A 119 19.30 -8.44 0.22
C LYS A 119 20.44 -7.89 -0.64
N ASP A 120 20.74 -8.58 -1.75
CA ASP A 120 21.95 -8.37 -2.54
C ASP A 120 21.65 -8.05 -4.02
N GLU A 121 20.38 -7.78 -4.36
CA GLU A 121 20.01 -7.31 -5.69
C GLU A 121 19.59 -5.84 -5.62
N SER A 122 19.98 -5.06 -6.63
CA SER A 122 19.57 -3.65 -6.79
C SER A 122 18.12 -3.53 -7.30
N LYS A 123 17.19 -4.26 -6.65
CA LYS A 123 15.77 -4.34 -7.02
C LYS A 123 14.93 -3.99 -5.80
N ASP A 124 14.29 -2.84 -5.83
CA ASP A 124 13.46 -2.34 -4.73
C ASP A 124 12.36 -1.41 -5.25
N ALA A 125 11.30 -1.23 -4.46
CA ALA A 125 10.40 -0.09 -4.64
C ALA A 125 11.16 1.19 -4.23
N CYS A 126 10.92 2.29 -4.92
CA CYS A 126 11.73 3.49 -4.72
C CYS A 126 10.89 4.74 -4.48
N GLN A 127 11.55 5.89 -4.26
CA GLN A 127 10.81 7.12 -3.95
C GLN A 127 9.83 7.45 -5.08
N GLY A 128 8.59 7.77 -4.71
CA GLY A 128 7.49 7.98 -5.65
C GLY A 128 6.57 6.76 -5.83
N ASP A 129 6.93 5.59 -5.29
CA ASP A 129 6.02 4.44 -5.19
C ASP A 129 5.21 4.43 -3.88
N SER A 130 5.48 5.34 -2.94
CA SER A 130 4.79 5.42 -1.64
C SER A 130 3.26 5.50 -1.79
N GLY A 131 2.54 4.72 -0.98
CA GLY A 131 1.09 4.50 -1.13
C GLY A 131 0.73 3.43 -2.16
N GLY A 132 1.69 3.00 -2.99
CA GLY A 132 1.53 1.92 -3.96
C GLY A 132 1.28 0.56 -3.31
N PRO A 133 0.67 -0.37 -4.06
CA PRO A 133 0.21 -1.63 -3.50
C PRO A 133 1.34 -2.66 -3.44
N HIS A 134 1.40 -3.39 -2.32
CA HIS A 134 2.09 -4.68 -2.23
C HIS A 134 1.03 -5.78 -2.19
N VAL A 135 0.99 -6.63 -3.23
CA VAL A 135 -0.09 -7.58 -3.47
C VAL A 135 0.41 -9.01 -3.58
N THR A 136 -0.36 -9.93 -3.01
CA THR A 136 -0.02 -11.36 -2.99
C THR A 136 -1.09 -12.14 -3.72
N LYS A 137 -0.66 -12.98 -4.66
CA LYS A 137 -1.55 -13.91 -5.37
C LYS A 137 -1.74 -15.17 -4.54
N HIS A 138 -2.99 -15.56 -4.32
CA HIS A 138 -3.33 -16.88 -3.82
C HIS A 138 -4.40 -17.49 -4.72
N LYS A 139 -4.09 -18.66 -5.31
CA LYS A 139 -4.88 -19.26 -6.39
C LYS A 139 -5.08 -18.25 -7.52
N ASN A 140 -6.32 -17.90 -7.86
CA ASN A 140 -6.66 -16.98 -8.94
C ASN A 140 -7.00 -15.55 -8.46
N THR A 141 -6.72 -15.21 -7.20
CA THR A 141 -7.10 -13.93 -6.61
C THR A 141 -5.89 -13.19 -6.05
N TRP A 142 -5.86 -11.88 -6.26
CA TRP A 142 -4.85 -10.97 -5.71
C TRP A 142 -5.38 -10.27 -4.48
N PHE A 143 -4.57 -10.21 -3.43
CA PHE A 143 -4.93 -9.60 -2.15
C PHE A 143 -3.93 -8.51 -1.79
N LEU A 144 -4.44 -7.41 -1.23
CA LEU A 144 -3.60 -6.35 -0.68
C LEU A 144 -2.99 -6.83 0.65
N THR A 145 -1.66 -6.93 0.70
CA THR A 145 -0.93 -7.37 1.90
C THR A 145 -0.06 -6.29 2.50
N GLY A 146 0.36 -5.30 1.70
CA GLY A 146 1.09 -4.14 2.19
C GLY A 146 0.84 -2.86 1.40
N VAL A 147 1.33 -1.75 1.94
CA VAL A 147 1.41 -0.45 1.29
C VAL A 147 2.87 -0.01 1.32
N VAL A 148 3.41 0.39 0.18
CA VAL A 148 4.78 0.95 0.10
C VAL A 148 4.85 2.16 1.02
N SER A 149 5.80 2.16 1.96
CA SER A 149 5.91 3.20 2.98
C SER A 149 7.27 3.90 2.92
N TRP A 150 8.34 3.23 3.35
CA TRP A 150 9.68 3.82 3.42
C TRP A 150 10.80 2.79 3.19
N GLY A 151 12.04 3.27 3.08
CA GLY A 151 13.23 2.44 2.95
C GLY A 151 14.50 3.25 3.22
N GLU A 152 15.62 2.58 3.43
CA GLU A 152 16.95 3.21 3.50
C GLU A 152 17.59 3.18 2.10
N GLY A 153 17.45 4.28 1.35
CA GLY A 153 17.79 4.31 -0.08
C GLY A 153 16.83 3.47 -0.93
N CYS A 154 17.22 3.19 -2.18
CA CYS A 154 16.51 2.24 -3.04
C CYS A 154 17.47 1.19 -3.57
N GLY A 155 17.18 -0.09 -3.32
CA GLY A 155 18.03 -1.20 -3.80
C GLY A 155 19.43 -1.19 -3.18
N GLN A 156 19.56 -0.60 -1.98
CA GLN A 156 20.81 -0.56 -1.24
C GLN A 156 21.14 -1.96 -0.72
N LYS A 157 22.38 -2.41 -0.93
CA LYS A 157 22.84 -3.71 -0.47
C LYS A 157 22.66 -3.85 1.05
N GLY A 158 22.06 -4.96 1.46
CA GLY A 158 21.77 -5.28 2.86
C GLY A 158 20.56 -4.57 3.45
N LYS A 159 19.79 -3.83 2.64
CA LYS A 159 18.55 -3.16 3.04
C LYS A 159 17.35 -3.75 2.30
N TYR A 160 16.15 -3.48 2.81
CA TYR A 160 14.89 -3.91 2.21
C TYR A 160 13.89 -2.75 2.22
N GLY A 161 12.92 -2.79 1.31
CA GLY A 161 11.75 -1.92 1.38
C GLY A 161 10.88 -2.25 2.60
N ILE A 162 10.38 -1.22 3.28
CA ILE A 162 9.48 -1.33 4.42
C ILE A 162 8.06 -0.98 3.98
N TYR A 163 7.14 -1.88 4.32
CA TYR A 163 5.74 -1.81 3.94
C TYR A 163 4.86 -1.79 5.17
N THR A 164 3.80 -0.99 5.12
CA THR A 164 2.75 -1.03 6.14
C THR A 164 2.00 -2.35 6.05
N LYS A 165 1.92 -3.09 7.16
CA LYS A 165 1.30 -4.42 7.24
C LYS A 165 -0.23 -4.31 7.28
N VAL A 166 -0.88 -4.41 6.13
CA VAL A 166 -2.35 -4.22 5.97
C VAL A 166 -3.18 -5.14 6.88
N ALA A 167 -2.70 -6.34 7.19
CA ALA A 167 -3.34 -7.26 8.14
C ALA A 167 -3.62 -6.64 9.52
N ARG A 168 -2.81 -5.66 9.94
CA ARG A 168 -2.99 -4.93 11.21
C ARG A 168 -4.11 -3.90 11.17
N TYR A 169 -4.54 -3.50 9.97
CA TYR A 169 -5.47 -2.41 9.73
C TYR A 169 -6.82 -2.86 9.18
N ILE A 170 -7.06 -4.16 8.95
CA ILE A 170 -8.31 -4.68 8.37
C ILE A 170 -9.56 -4.17 9.11
N LYS A 171 -9.55 -4.13 10.44
CA LYS A 171 -10.68 -3.62 11.24
C LYS A 171 -10.90 -2.12 11.02
N TRP A 172 -9.82 -1.34 11.07
CA TRP A 172 -9.85 0.11 10.84
C TRP A 172 -10.29 0.45 9.42
N LEU A 173 -9.75 -0.21 8.40
CA LEU A 173 -10.15 -0.04 6.99
C LEU A 173 -11.64 -0.30 6.82
N LYS A 174 -12.17 -1.39 7.39
CA LYS A 174 -13.60 -1.71 7.33
C LYS A 174 -14.47 -0.68 8.04
N MET A 175 -14.00 -0.13 9.17
CA MET A 175 -14.69 0.94 9.88
C MET A 175 -14.78 2.19 9.01
N VAL A 176 -13.65 2.68 8.48
CA VAL A 176 -13.61 3.87 7.62
C VAL A 176 -14.49 3.68 6.37
N MET A 177 -14.42 2.52 5.71
CA MET A 177 -15.26 2.22 4.54
C MET A 177 -16.76 2.26 4.87
N ARG A 178 -17.17 1.84 6.07
CA ARG A 178 -18.58 1.89 6.51
C ARG A 178 -19.03 3.29 6.91
N GLU A 179 -18.15 4.05 7.53
CA GLU A 179 -18.46 5.40 8.01
C GLU A 179 -18.56 6.40 6.86
N MET A 180 -17.65 6.29 5.89
CA MET A 180 -17.52 7.18 4.73
C MET A 180 -18.30 6.72 3.50
N ALA A 181 -18.97 5.57 3.55
CA ALA A 181 -19.87 5.16 2.48
C ALA A 181 -20.98 6.23 2.30
N PRO A 182 -21.28 6.66 1.06
CA PRO A 182 -22.37 7.59 0.82
C PRO A 182 -23.68 6.96 1.34
N ASN A 183 -24.21 7.52 2.43
CA ASN A 183 -25.51 7.10 2.95
C ASN A 183 -26.59 7.77 2.11
N SER A 184 -27.44 6.97 1.48
CA SER A 184 -28.73 7.43 0.98
C SER A 184 -29.71 7.84 2.09
N ASN A 185 -29.33 7.79 3.38
CA ASN A 185 -30.09 8.31 4.52
C ASN A 185 -29.24 8.33 5.81
N ARG A 186 -28.44 9.38 6.06
CA ARG A 186 -28.07 9.74 7.44
C ARG A 186 -28.63 11.12 7.74
N ASN A 187 -29.80 11.13 8.38
CA ASN A 187 -30.23 12.25 9.21
C ASN A 187 -29.12 12.47 10.25
N ILE A 188 -28.36 13.54 10.06
CA ILE A 188 -27.45 14.06 11.07
C ILE A 188 -28.36 14.63 12.16
N SER A 189 -28.81 13.77 13.07
CA SER A 189 -29.36 14.24 14.33
C SER A 189 -28.17 14.73 15.14
N SER A 190 -28.02 16.05 15.15
CA SER A 190 -27.17 16.76 16.09
C SER A 190 -27.47 16.28 17.50
N THR A 191 -26.49 15.66 18.15
CA THR A 191 -26.46 15.61 19.62
C THR A 191 -25.06 15.97 20.05
N ILE A 192 -24.81 17.28 20.03
CA ILE A 192 -24.06 17.91 21.10
C ILE A 192 -24.87 17.66 22.36
N GLN A 193 -24.33 16.94 23.34
CA GLN A 193 -24.76 17.11 24.72
C GLN A 193 -23.65 16.69 25.69
N LYS A 194 -23.13 17.73 26.33
CA LYS A 194 -22.53 17.85 27.67
C LYS A 194 -21.26 17.07 28.01
#